data_AF-A0A4P5XE67-F1
#
_entry.id   AF-A0A4P5XE67-F1
#
_cell.length_a   1.000
_cell.length_b   1.000
_cell.length_c   1.000
_cell.angle_alpha   90.00
_cell.angle_beta   90.00
_cell.angle_gamma   90.00
#
_symmetry.space_group_name_H-M   'P 1'
#
loop_
_entity.id
_entity.type
_entity.pdbx_description
1 polymer ?
#
loop_
_entity_poly.entity_id
_entity_poly.type
_entity_poly.pdbx_seq_one_letter_code
_entity_poly.pdbx_strand_id
1 'polypeptide(L)'
;MYLDYAEDQAMRQRPMHMADWVTKPDGFLEFNERNILTHAGRVSADMARQHAEQEFAKHEAALRICEATEPTSDFDKVIERIKKLEQQPPAAKRPTGKPSKKAAKKKRGRRWGDDQP
;
A
#
# COMPACT_ATOMS: atom_id res chain seq x y z
N MET A 1 9.69 24.89 3.07
CA MET A 1 10.07 25.62 1.84
C MET A 1 9.52 27.07 1.80
N TYR A 2 8.22 27.35 1.91
CA TYR A 2 7.76 28.77 2.09
C TYR A 2 8.21 29.36 3.44
N LEU A 3 8.13 28.56 4.51
CA LEU A 3 8.60 28.97 5.84
C LEU A 3 10.12 29.16 5.87
N ASP A 4 10.86 28.28 5.19
CA ASP A 4 12.32 28.38 5.07
C ASP A 4 12.73 29.65 4.30
N TYR A 5 11.96 30.04 3.28
CA TYR A 5 12.14 31.35 2.63
C TYR A 5 11.88 32.49 3.60
N ALA A 6 10.84 32.39 4.44
CA ALA A 6 10.54 33.41 5.43
C ALA A 6 11.64 33.52 6.50
N GLU A 7 12.19 32.39 6.91
CA GLU A 7 13.32 32.29 7.84
C GLU A 7 14.57 32.94 7.25
N ASP A 8 14.95 32.66 6.00
CA ASP A 8 16.08 33.32 5.33
C ASP A 8 15.91 34.84 5.24
N GLN A 9 14.70 35.33 4.95
CA GLN A 9 14.43 36.78 4.92
C GLN A 9 14.56 37.42 6.31
N ALA A 10 14.12 36.72 7.36
CA ALA A 10 14.28 37.16 8.75
C ALA A 10 15.75 37.15 9.18
N MET A 11 16.51 36.10 8.85
CA MET A 11 17.94 36.00 9.14
C MET A 11 18.74 37.12 8.47
N ARG A 12 18.34 37.51 7.25
CA ARG A 12 18.96 38.62 6.49
C ARG A 12 18.49 40.00 6.92
N GLN A 13 17.67 40.11 7.97
CA GLN A 13 17.11 41.36 8.46
C GLN A 13 16.40 42.16 7.37
N ARG A 14 15.70 41.48 6.46
CA ARG A 14 14.88 42.13 5.43
C ARG A 14 13.45 42.23 5.95
N PRO A 15 13.01 43.40 6.46
CA PRO A 15 11.65 43.55 6.94
C PRO A 15 10.66 43.39 5.78
N MET A 16 9.64 42.57 5.98
CA MET A 16 8.48 42.44 5.11
C MET A 16 7.22 42.73 5.90
N HIS A 17 6.31 43.47 5.28
CA HIS A 17 5.00 43.78 5.85
C HIS A 17 4.01 42.68 5.53
N MET A 18 2.90 42.60 6.27
CA MET A 18 1.86 41.60 6.03
C MET A 18 1.29 41.66 4.61
N ALA A 19 1.23 42.84 3.99
CA ALA A 19 0.82 42.98 2.59
C ALA A 19 1.80 42.30 1.61
N ASP A 20 3.10 42.37 1.89
CA ASP A 20 4.12 41.70 1.07
C ASP A 20 3.96 40.18 1.16
N TRP A 21 3.67 39.67 2.36
CA TRP A 21 3.44 38.24 2.63
C TRP A 21 2.19 37.68 1.96
N VAL A 22 1.20 38.49 1.57
CA VAL A 22 0.02 37.99 0.84
C VAL A 22 0.38 37.58 -0.58
N THR A 23 1.38 38.22 -1.21
CA THR A 23 1.74 37.98 -2.61
C THR A 23 2.78 36.88 -2.82
N LYS A 24 3.58 36.56 -1.79
CA LYS A 24 4.63 35.55 -1.86
C LYS A 24 4.13 34.10 -2.00
N PRO A 25 3.03 33.68 -1.35
CA PRO A 25 2.47 32.34 -1.50
C PRO A 25 2.05 32.03 -2.93
N ASP A 26 1.48 33.00 -3.63
CA ASP A 26 1.02 32.83 -5.02
C ASP A 26 2.20 32.52 -5.96
N GLY A 27 3.28 33.30 -5.86
CA GLY A 27 4.51 33.02 -6.62
C GLY A 27 5.21 31.72 -6.20
N PHE A 28 5.06 31.30 -4.94
CA PHE A 28 5.53 30.00 -4.49
C PHE A 28 4.73 28.85 -5.11
N LEU A 29 3.41 28.99 -5.23
CA LEU A 29 2.58 27.99 -5.89
C LEU A 29 2.93 27.86 -7.37
N GLU A 30 3.06 28.99 -8.09
CA GLU A 30 3.50 29.01 -9.49
C GLU A 30 4.87 28.34 -9.69
N PHE A 31 5.84 28.64 -8.83
CA PHE A 31 7.17 28.01 -8.89
C PHE A 31 7.12 26.49 -8.73
N ASN A 32 6.16 25.97 -7.95
CA ASN A 32 5.95 24.54 -7.77
C ASN A 32 4.99 23.93 -8.80
N GLU A 33 4.70 24.64 -9.90
CA GLU A 33 3.76 24.24 -10.94
C GLU A 33 2.33 23.97 -10.40
N ARG A 34 1.97 24.62 -9.29
CA ARG A 34 0.65 24.54 -8.68
C ARG A 34 -0.20 25.73 -9.08
N ASN A 35 -1.43 25.45 -9.47
CA ASN A 35 -2.38 26.50 -9.83
C ASN A 35 -2.78 27.34 -8.60
N ILE A 36 -2.76 28.67 -8.77
CA ILE A 36 -3.29 29.62 -7.79
C ILE A 36 -4.83 29.58 -7.85
N LEU A 37 -5.47 29.55 -6.68
CA LEU A 37 -6.92 29.59 -6.57
C LEU A 37 -7.45 31.02 -6.75
N THR A 38 -7.58 31.46 -8.00
CA THR A 38 -8.00 32.84 -8.36
C THR A 38 -9.50 33.11 -8.20
N HIS A 39 -10.30 32.08 -7.96
CA HIS A 39 -11.76 32.10 -7.96
C HIS A 39 -12.34 31.58 -6.64
N ALA A 40 -11.57 31.73 -5.56
CA ALA A 40 -12.04 31.46 -4.21
C ALA A 40 -13.37 32.19 -3.95
N GLY A 41 -14.40 31.43 -3.56
CA GLY A 41 -15.75 31.96 -3.29
C GLY A 41 -16.67 32.14 -4.50
N ARG A 42 -16.23 31.88 -5.74
CA ARG A 42 -17.14 31.90 -6.92
C ARG A 42 -17.96 30.62 -7.07
N VAL A 43 -17.47 29.51 -6.51
CA VAL A 43 -18.16 28.22 -6.52
C VAL A 43 -19.01 28.13 -5.26
N SER A 44 -20.34 28.05 -5.43
CA SER A 44 -21.24 27.83 -4.30
C SER A 44 -21.03 26.43 -3.72
N ALA A 45 -21.32 26.26 -2.43
CA ALA A 45 -21.24 24.96 -1.77
C ALA A 45 -22.07 23.88 -2.50
N ASP A 46 -23.21 24.26 -3.05
CA ASP A 46 -24.09 23.34 -3.80
C ASP A 46 -23.47 22.92 -5.14
N MET A 47 -22.82 23.83 -5.86
CA MET A 47 -22.11 23.51 -7.09
C MET A 47 -20.92 22.58 -6.82
N ALA A 48 -20.18 22.82 -5.74
CA ALA A 48 -19.09 21.94 -5.31
C ALA A 48 -19.61 20.54 -4.94
N ARG A 49 -20.76 20.45 -4.25
CA ARG A 49 -21.40 19.17 -3.91
C ARG A 49 -21.82 18.40 -5.17
N GLN A 50 -22.49 19.06 -6.10
CA GLN A 50 -22.88 18.45 -7.37
C GLN A 50 -21.68 17.94 -8.16
N HIS A 51 -20.59 18.71 -8.20
CA HIS A 51 -19.36 18.28 -8.87
C HIS A 51 -18.75 17.04 -8.20
N ALA A 52 -18.69 17.02 -6.86
CA ALA A 52 -18.19 15.88 -6.11
C ALA A 52 -19.03 14.61 -6.33
N GLU A 53 -20.36 14.73 -6.34
CA GLU A 53 -21.28 13.61 -6.61
C GLU A 53 -21.08 13.05 -8.03
N GLN A 54 -20.87 13.91 -9.02
CA GLN A 54 -20.61 13.50 -10.40
C GLN A 54 -19.28 12.76 -10.55
N GLU A 55 -18.20 13.29 -9.97
CA GLU A 55 -16.89 12.63 -10.02
C GLU A 55 -16.90 11.30 -9.26
N PHE A 56 -17.61 11.24 -8.13
CA PHE A 56 -17.78 9.99 -7.39
C PHE A 56 -18.52 8.93 -8.21
N ALA A 57 -19.62 9.30 -8.88
CA ALA A 57 -20.36 8.37 -9.73
C ALA A 57 -19.51 7.81 -10.89
N LYS A 58 -18.66 8.65 -11.51
CA LYS A 58 -17.70 8.21 -12.54
C LYS A 58 -16.70 7.22 -11.98
N HIS A 59 -16.15 7.50 -10.80
CA HIS A 59 -15.21 6.62 -10.13
C HIS A 59 -15.84 5.27 -9.76
N GLU A 60 -17.06 5.27 -9.20
CA GLU A 60 -17.78 4.02 -8.93
C GLU A 60 -18.04 3.20 -10.19
N ALA A 61 -18.43 3.86 -11.30
CA ALA A 61 -18.62 3.17 -12.57
C ALA A 61 -17.31 2.52 -13.06
N ALA A 62 -16.18 3.23 -12.95
CA ALA A 62 -14.87 2.69 -13.29
C ALA A 62 -14.49 1.50 -12.39
N LEU A 63 -14.73 1.59 -11.08
CA LEU A 63 -14.50 0.48 -10.15
C LEU A 63 -15.34 -0.75 -10.50
N ARG A 64 -16.64 -0.59 -10.79
CA ARG A 64 -17.51 -1.70 -11.21
C ARG A 64 -16.99 -2.40 -12.47
N ILE A 65 -16.44 -1.63 -13.43
CA ILE A 65 -15.83 -2.20 -14.63
C ILE A 65 -14.56 -2.99 -14.26
N CYS A 66 -13.69 -2.44 -13.40
CA CYS A 66 -12.50 -3.14 -12.93
C CYS A 66 -12.86 -4.43 -12.19
N GLU A 67 -13.82 -4.39 -11.26
CA GLU A 67 -14.32 -5.54 -10.52
C GLU A 67 -14.93 -6.61 -11.44
N ALA A 68 -15.66 -6.21 -12.47
CA ALA A 68 -16.20 -7.13 -13.46
C ALA A 68 -15.11 -7.76 -14.35
N THR A 69 -13.99 -7.04 -14.56
CA THR A 69 -12.90 -7.47 -15.44
C THR A 69 -11.81 -8.28 -14.72
N GLU A 70 -11.69 -8.14 -13.40
CA GLU A 70 -10.83 -8.98 -12.56
C GLU A 70 -11.65 -10.08 -11.85
N PRO A 71 -11.87 -11.26 -12.48
CA PRO A 71 -12.67 -12.34 -11.91
C PRO A 71 -11.82 -13.19 -10.95
N THR A 72 -11.13 -12.57 -10.01
CA THR A 72 -10.31 -13.34 -9.06
C THR A 72 -10.40 -12.78 -7.65
N SER A 73 -11.63 -12.71 -7.16
CA SER A 73 -11.87 -12.77 -5.72
C SER A 73 -11.09 -13.95 -5.15
N ASP A 74 -10.31 -13.72 -4.10
CA ASP A 74 -9.52 -14.78 -3.46
C ASP A 74 -10.39 -15.95 -3.01
N PHE A 75 -11.70 -15.73 -2.83
CA PHE A 75 -12.70 -16.77 -2.65
C PHE A 75 -12.78 -17.76 -3.81
N ASP A 76 -12.83 -17.29 -5.06
CA ASP A 76 -12.89 -18.16 -6.23
C ASP A 76 -11.61 -18.98 -6.38
N LYS A 77 -10.45 -18.36 -6.09
CA LYS A 77 -9.16 -19.07 -6.03
C LYS A 77 -9.17 -20.17 -4.97
N VAL A 78 -9.79 -19.93 -3.82
CA VAL A 78 -9.93 -20.92 -2.74
C VAL A 78 -10.90 -22.02 -3.15
N ILE A 79 -12.04 -21.71 -3.77
CA ILE A 79 -13.00 -22.71 -4.26
C ILE A 79 -12.36 -23.60 -5.33
N GLU A 80 -11.59 -23.04 -6.27
CA GLU A 80 -10.85 -23.83 -7.26
C GLU A 80 -9.80 -24.74 -6.62
N ARG A 81 -9.08 -24.25 -5.60
CA ARG A 81 -8.14 -25.08 -4.83
C ARG A 81 -8.84 -26.23 -4.13
N ILE A 82 -10.01 -25.99 -3.53
CA ILE A 82 -10.81 -27.03 -2.85
C ILE A 82 -11.28 -28.07 -3.88
N LYS A 83 -11.84 -27.65 -5.02
CA LYS A 83 -12.25 -28.57 -6.11
C LYS A 83 -11.10 -29.42 -6.63
N LYS A 84 -9.89 -28.83 -6.77
CA LYS A 84 -8.67 -29.57 -7.16
C LYS A 84 -8.24 -30.60 -6.11
N LEU A 85 -8.48 -30.35 -4.82
CA LEU A 85 -8.19 -31.29 -3.74
C LEU A 85 -9.21 -32.43 -3.70
N GLU A 86 -10.49 -32.17 -3.98
CA GLU A 86 -11.55 -33.19 -4.03
C GLU A 86 -11.42 -34.15 -5.24
N GLN A 87 -10.86 -33.69 -6.36
CA GLN A 87 -10.63 -34.51 -7.55
C GLN A 87 -9.38 -35.40 -7.47
N GLN A 88 -8.56 -35.25 -6.43
CA GLN A 88 -7.46 -36.20 -6.19
C GLN A 88 -8.02 -37.45 -5.51
N PRO A 89 -7.81 -38.67 -6.08
CA PRO A 89 -8.22 -39.89 -5.40
C PRO A 89 -7.47 -40.01 -4.07
N PRO A 90 -8.08 -40.60 -3.03
CA PRO A 90 -7.50 -40.60 -1.70
C PRO A 90 -6.11 -41.26 -1.75
N ALA A 91 -5.08 -40.46 -1.44
CA ALA A 91 -3.73 -40.97 -1.25
C ALA A 91 -3.80 -42.15 -0.28
N ALA A 92 -3.29 -43.29 -0.74
CA ALA A 92 -3.38 -44.58 -0.07
C ALA A 92 -3.13 -44.46 1.45
N LYS A 93 -4.03 -45.07 2.23
CA LYS A 93 -3.94 -45.19 3.69
C LYS A 93 -2.52 -45.62 4.07
N ARG A 94 -1.81 -44.80 4.86
CA ARG A 94 -0.56 -45.21 5.50
C ARG A 94 -0.85 -46.48 6.31
N PRO A 95 -0.14 -47.60 6.10
CA PRO A 95 -0.44 -48.82 6.82
C PRO A 95 -0.15 -48.63 8.31
N THR A 96 -1.17 -48.89 9.12
CA THR A 96 -1.15 -48.85 10.59
C THR A 96 -0.76 -50.22 11.18
N GLY A 97 0.21 -50.23 12.12
CA GLY A 97 0.52 -51.32 13.06
C GLY A 97 1.68 -52.23 12.62
N LYS A 98 2.66 -52.66 13.43
CA LYS A 98 2.82 -52.78 14.91
C LYS A 98 4.35 -52.80 15.24
N PRO A 99 4.76 -52.68 16.51
CA PRO A 99 6.16 -52.46 16.90
C PRO A 99 6.94 -53.78 16.91
N SER A 100 8.20 -53.77 16.45
CA SER A 100 9.12 -54.90 16.61
C SER A 100 10.40 -54.47 17.31
N LYS A 101 10.58 -55.00 18.52
CA LYS A 101 11.83 -54.97 19.29
C LYS A 101 12.85 -55.90 18.63
N LYS A 102 14.12 -55.50 18.56
CA LYS A 102 15.27 -56.25 19.16
C LYS A 102 16.64 -55.55 18.95
N ALA A 103 17.27 -55.31 20.10
CA ALA A 103 18.68 -55.50 20.46
C ALA A 103 19.82 -54.84 19.65
N ALA A 104 20.40 -53.80 20.27
CA ALA A 104 21.84 -53.55 20.54
C ALA A 104 22.92 -54.24 19.69
N LYS A 105 23.94 -53.48 19.23
CA LYS A 105 25.23 -53.27 19.94
C LYS A 105 26.25 -52.45 19.11
N LYS A 106 26.64 -51.28 19.64
CA LYS A 106 28.02 -50.73 19.80
C LYS A 106 28.96 -50.66 18.57
N LYS A 107 29.43 -49.44 18.23
CA LYS A 107 30.82 -48.97 18.47
C LYS A 107 31.09 -47.54 17.96
N ARG A 108 31.49 -46.69 18.90
CA ARG A 108 32.65 -45.76 18.88
C ARG A 108 32.72 -44.74 17.73
N GLY A 109 32.26 -43.52 18.04
CA GLY A 109 33.10 -42.32 18.19
C GLY A 109 33.85 -41.79 16.97
N ARG A 110 33.60 -40.53 16.63
CA ARG A 110 34.66 -39.53 16.58
C ARG A 110 34.09 -38.12 16.83
N ARG A 111 34.76 -37.48 17.77
CA ARG A 111 34.68 -36.11 18.31
C ARG A 111 34.75 -35.08 17.18
N TRP A 112 33.79 -34.17 17.10
CA TRP A 112 33.93 -32.93 16.35
C TRP A 112 34.82 -32.03 17.19
N GLY A 113 36.04 -31.79 16.71
CA GLY A 113 36.94 -30.78 17.24
C GLY A 113 36.72 -29.49 16.47
N ASP A 114 36.52 -28.43 17.23
CA ASP A 114 36.83 -27.06 16.87
C ASP A 114 38.18 -26.99 16.12
N ASP A 115 38.25 -26.18 15.08
CA ASP A 115 39.25 -25.11 14.95
C ASP A 115 39.19 -24.48 13.55
N GLN A 116 38.95 -23.18 13.58
CA GLN A 116 38.94 -22.23 12.47
C GLN A 116 40.37 -21.79 12.15
N PRO A 117 40.70 -21.46 10.89
CA PRO A 117 41.63 -20.38 10.59
C PRO A 117 40.92 -19.02 10.54
#